data_AF-A0A0A9D9P1-F1
#
_entry.id   AF-A0A0A9D9P1-F1
#
_cell.length_a   1.000
_cell.length_b   1.000
_cell.length_c   1.000
_cell.angle_alpha   90.00
_cell.angle_beta   90.00
_cell.angle_gamma   90.00
#
_symmetry.space_group_name_H-M   'P 1'
#
loop_
_entity.id
_entity.type
_entity.pdbx_description
1 polymer ?
#
loop_
_entity_poly.entity_id
_entity_poly.type
_entity_poly.pdbx_seq_one_letter_code
_entity_poly.pdbx_strand_id
1 'polypeptide(L)'
;MFMSKFEGLTSVSSLERRAASKYYIFLFFNVFLGSIITGSALEQLKSYIHQSANEIPRTIGVAIPMKATFFITYIMVDGWAGVAGEILRLKPLVIFHLKNFFLVKTEKDREEAMDPGSIGFDSNEPQIQLYFLLGLVYATVTPFLLPFILIFFGFSYMVYRHQVRLSGIDLFDA
;
A
#
# COMPACT_ATOMS: atom_id res chain seq x y z
N MET A 1 6.68 9.56 -6.84
CA MET A 1 6.41 10.81 -7.58
C MET A 1 7.66 11.58 -8.07
N PHE A 2 8.61 11.98 -7.22
CA PHE A 2 9.76 12.84 -7.63
C PHE A 2 10.58 12.29 -8.80
N MET A 3 10.96 11.01 -8.74
CA MET A 3 11.71 10.35 -9.84
C MET A 3 10.95 10.36 -11.16
N SER A 4 9.62 10.22 -11.14
CA SER A 4 8.80 10.29 -12.36
C SER A 4 8.67 11.72 -12.89
N LYS A 5 8.72 12.75 -12.02
CA LYS A 5 8.73 14.15 -12.45
C LYS A 5 10.02 14.49 -13.19
N PHE A 6 11.15 13.94 -12.72
CA PHE A 6 12.44 14.10 -13.37
C PHE A 6 12.50 13.48 -14.78
N GLU A 7 11.65 12.48 -15.08
CA GLU A 7 11.55 11.91 -16.44
C GLU A 7 10.91 12.87 -17.47
N GLY A 8 10.33 13.98 -17.04
CA GLY A 8 9.80 15.00 -17.94
C GLY A 8 8.47 14.62 -18.62
N LEU A 9 7.62 13.86 -17.93
CA LEU A 9 6.29 13.50 -18.44
C LEU A 9 5.39 14.74 -18.55
N THR A 10 4.62 14.83 -19.65
CA THR A 10 3.84 16.02 -20.01
C THR A 10 2.46 16.11 -19.33
N SER A 11 1.93 14.99 -18.83
CA SER A 11 0.61 14.95 -18.18
C SER A 11 0.68 14.36 -16.76
N VAL A 12 -0.16 14.87 -15.86
CA VAL A 12 -0.27 14.37 -14.48
C VAL A 12 -0.73 12.91 -14.46
N SER A 13 -1.70 12.55 -15.31
CA SER A 13 -2.18 11.17 -15.42
C SER A 13 -1.09 10.19 -15.86
N SER A 14 -0.22 10.58 -16.79
CA SER A 14 0.91 9.72 -17.19
C SER A 14 1.97 9.64 -16.10
N LEU A 15 2.21 10.75 -15.39
CA LEU A 15 3.11 10.83 -14.25
C LEU A 15 2.69 9.90 -13.12
N GLU A 16 1.43 9.94 -12.72
CA GLU A 16 0.87 9.10 -11.65
C GLU A 16 0.87 7.62 -12.04
N ARG A 17 0.46 7.28 -13.26
CA ARG A 17 0.53 5.89 -13.77
C ARG A 17 1.96 5.36 -13.76
N ARG A 18 2.93 6.17 -14.19
CA ARG A 18 4.35 5.78 -14.19
C ARG A 18 4.89 5.62 -12.78
N ALA A 19 4.52 6.53 -11.87
CA ALA A 19 4.88 6.45 -10.45
C ALA A 19 4.29 5.18 -9.80
N ALA A 20 3.01 4.89 -10.04
CA ALA A 20 2.34 3.69 -9.57
C ALA A 20 3.04 2.42 -10.09
N SER A 21 3.32 2.32 -11.39
CA SER A 21 4.00 1.14 -11.96
C SER A 21 5.37 0.90 -11.33
N LYS A 22 6.17 1.96 -11.13
CA LYS A 22 7.47 1.85 -10.45
C LYS A 22 7.31 1.41 -9.00
N TYR A 23 6.32 1.95 -8.31
CA TYR A 23 6.08 1.60 -6.92
C TYR A 23 5.60 0.15 -6.78
N TYR A 24 4.76 -0.34 -7.68
CA TYR A 24 4.37 -1.75 -7.71
C TYR A 24 5.57 -2.68 -7.92
N ILE A 25 6.47 -2.36 -8.86
CA ILE A 25 7.71 -3.13 -9.06
C ILE A 25 8.55 -3.13 -7.78
N PHE A 26 8.68 -1.99 -7.11
CA PHE A 26 9.38 -1.90 -5.84
C PHE A 26 8.75 -2.80 -4.77
N LEU A 27 7.42 -2.74 -4.60
CA LEU A 27 6.68 -3.57 -3.65
C LEU A 27 6.83 -5.07 -3.96
N PHE A 28 6.75 -5.44 -5.23
CA PHE A 28 6.92 -6.83 -5.66
C PHE A 28 8.28 -7.40 -5.27
N PHE A 29 9.37 -6.70 -5.60
CA PHE A 29 10.71 -7.21 -5.32
C PHE A 29 11.10 -7.10 -3.83
N ASN A 30 10.73 -6.02 -3.16
CA ASN A 30 11.18 -5.79 -1.77
C ASN A 30 10.21 -6.36 -0.75
N VAL A 31 8.91 -6.04 -0.87
CA VAL A 31 7.91 -6.44 0.12
C VAL A 31 7.48 -7.89 -0.08
N PHE A 32 7.22 -8.32 -1.31
CA PHE A 32 6.83 -9.70 -1.55
C PHE A 32 8.04 -10.65 -1.59
N LEU A 33 8.91 -10.54 -2.60
CA LEU A 33 10.04 -11.46 -2.76
C LEU A 33 11.08 -11.30 -1.64
N GLY A 34 11.46 -10.06 -1.32
CA GLY A 34 12.43 -9.77 -0.26
C GLY A 34 12.00 -10.33 1.10
N SER A 35 10.73 -10.16 1.51
CA SER A 35 10.25 -10.72 2.77
C SER A 35 10.26 -12.25 2.79
N ILE A 36 9.99 -12.91 1.65
CA ILE A 36 10.07 -14.37 1.54
C ILE A 36 11.53 -14.83 1.64
N ILE A 37 12.44 -14.22 0.89
CA ILE A 37 13.86 -14.60 0.84
C ILE A 37 14.55 -14.30 2.17
N THR A 38 14.50 -13.05 2.65
CA THR A 38 15.15 -12.65 3.90
C THR A 38 14.49 -13.33 5.09
N GLY A 39 13.17 -13.42 5.08
CA GLY A 39 12.44 -14.06 6.16
C GLY A 39 12.72 -15.56 6.25
N SER A 40 12.82 -16.27 5.14
CA SER A 40 13.20 -17.69 5.14
C SER A 40 14.66 -17.87 5.57
N ALA A 41 15.56 -17.04 5.04
CA ALA A 41 16.98 -17.07 5.41
C ALA A 41 17.20 -16.87 6.91
N LEU A 42 16.46 -15.97 7.56
CA LEU A 42 16.57 -15.71 9.01
C LEU A 42 15.90 -16.79 9.87
N GLU A 43 14.69 -17.22 9.52
CA GLU A 43 13.96 -18.24 10.30
C GLU A 43 14.64 -19.60 10.26
N GLN A 44 15.24 -19.94 9.12
CA GLN A 44 15.92 -21.21 8.89
C GLN A 44 17.44 -21.05 8.93
N LEU A 45 17.97 -19.94 9.45
CA LEU A 45 19.41 -19.66 9.49
C LEU A 45 20.21 -20.78 10.17
N LYS A 46 19.69 -21.30 11.29
CA LYS A 46 20.31 -22.43 12.01
C LYS A 46 20.31 -23.72 11.20
N SER A 47 19.26 -23.99 10.42
CA SER A 47 19.23 -25.16 9.54
C SER A 47 20.12 -24.97 8.30
N TYR A 48 20.19 -23.76 7.73
CA TYR A 48 21.06 -23.48 6.58
C TYR A 48 22.55 -23.60 6.90
N ILE A 49 22.98 -23.25 8.12
CA ILE A 49 24.38 -23.38 8.55
C ILE A 49 24.78 -24.87 8.69
N HIS A 50 23.84 -25.77 8.96
CA HIS A 50 24.11 -27.17 9.26
C HIS A 50 23.59 -28.16 8.19
N GLN A 51 22.87 -27.71 7.16
CA GLN A 51 22.31 -28.56 6.10
C GLN A 51 23.14 -28.54 4.81
N SER A 52 23.08 -29.67 4.09
CA SER A 52 23.57 -29.80 2.72
C SER A 52 22.78 -28.92 1.74
N ALA A 53 23.46 -28.38 0.73
CA ALA A 53 22.86 -27.53 -0.31
C ALA A 53 21.68 -28.19 -1.06
N ASN A 54 21.58 -29.53 -1.04
CA ASN A 54 20.49 -30.26 -1.68
C ASN A 54 19.13 -30.08 -0.99
N GLU A 55 19.08 -29.70 0.30
CA GLU A 55 17.82 -29.48 1.00
C GLU A 55 17.27 -28.05 0.80
N ILE A 56 18.04 -27.14 0.19
CA ILE A 56 17.65 -25.73 0.02
C ILE A 56 16.28 -25.58 -0.70
N PRO A 57 16.00 -26.26 -1.83
CA PRO A 57 14.71 -26.12 -2.51
C PRO A 57 13.53 -26.59 -1.65
N ARG A 58 13.71 -27.65 -0.87
CA ARG A 58 12.69 -28.19 0.02
C ARG A 58 12.41 -27.24 1.17
N THR A 59 13.47 -26.67 1.75
CA THR A 59 13.43 -25.73 2.87
C THR A 59 12.73 -24.42 2.47
N ILE A 60 12.99 -23.91 1.25
CA ILE A 60 12.25 -22.77 0.66
C ILE A 60 10.77 -23.11 0.44
N GLY A 61 10.46 -24.32 -0.04
CA GLY A 61 9.09 -24.78 -0.26
C GLY A 61 8.22 -24.79 1.00
N VAL A 62 8.81 -25.08 2.16
CA VAL A 62 8.12 -25.01 3.47
C VAL A 62 8.09 -23.58 4.01
N ALA A 63 9.08 -22.74 3.69
CA ALA A 63 9.16 -21.38 4.18
C ALA A 63 8.05 -20.47 3.63
N ILE A 64 7.63 -20.67 2.37
CA ILE A 64 6.58 -19.84 1.75
C ILE A 64 5.26 -19.88 2.54
N PRO A 65 4.65 -21.06 2.83
CA PRO A 65 3.47 -21.14 3.70
C PRO A 65 3.68 -20.52 5.08
N MET A 66 4.87 -20.70 5.70
CA MET A 66 5.16 -20.14 7.03
C MET A 66 5.10 -18.60 7.05
N LYS A 67 5.41 -17.95 5.92
CA LYS A 67 5.30 -16.49 5.77
C LYS A 67 3.88 -15.98 5.62
N ALA A 68 2.88 -16.83 5.47
CA ALA A 68 1.48 -16.41 5.44
C ALA A 68 1.10 -15.60 6.69
N THR A 69 1.57 -16.00 7.88
CA THR A 69 1.28 -15.29 9.13
C THR A 69 1.82 -13.86 9.13
N PHE A 70 3.02 -13.64 8.58
CA PHE A 70 3.59 -12.30 8.40
C PHE A 70 2.74 -11.45 7.46
N PHE A 71 2.27 -12.02 6.35
CA PHE A 71 1.41 -11.28 5.42
C PHE A 71 0.03 -10.99 6.00
N ILE A 72 -0.52 -11.87 6.86
CA ILE A 72 -1.77 -11.60 7.59
C ILE A 72 -1.60 -10.37 8.48
N THR A 73 -0.54 -10.32 9.31
CA THR A 73 -0.32 -9.16 10.18
C THR A 73 0.01 -7.90 9.38
N TYR A 74 0.74 -8.03 8.28
CA TYR A 74 0.99 -6.93 7.34
C TYR A 74 -0.34 -6.35 6.80
N ILE A 75 -1.27 -7.18 6.32
CA ILE A 75 -2.58 -6.73 5.82
C ILE A 75 -3.42 -6.07 6.93
N MET A 76 -3.37 -6.58 8.16
CA MET A 76 -4.09 -5.98 9.28
C MET A 76 -3.54 -4.59 9.65
N VAL A 77 -2.21 -4.44 9.65
CA VAL A 77 -1.57 -3.16 10.04
C VAL A 77 -1.60 -2.16 8.89
N ASP A 78 -1.02 -2.51 7.75
CA ASP A 78 -0.89 -1.62 6.60
C ASP A 78 -2.24 -1.42 5.88
N GLY A 79 -2.99 -2.51 5.70
CA GLY A 79 -4.27 -2.47 4.98
C GLY A 79 -5.40 -1.93 5.84
N TRP A 80 -5.79 -2.65 6.91
CA TRP A 80 -6.97 -2.27 7.68
C TRP A 80 -6.78 -0.96 8.45
N ALA A 81 -5.69 -0.83 9.19
CA ALA A 81 -5.43 0.40 9.95
C ALA A 81 -5.12 1.58 9.02
N GLY A 82 -4.47 1.34 7.87
CA GLY A 82 -4.27 2.36 6.84
C GLY A 82 -5.59 2.92 6.31
N VAL A 83 -6.49 2.05 5.86
CA VAL A 83 -7.83 2.46 5.36
C VAL A 83 -8.66 3.12 6.47
N ALA A 84 -8.60 2.62 7.71
CA ALA A 84 -9.29 3.25 8.84
C ALA A 84 -8.76 4.67 9.12
N GLY A 85 -7.44 4.86 9.04
CA GLY A 85 -6.80 6.17 9.18
C GLY A 85 -7.16 7.12 8.04
N GLU A 86 -7.35 6.60 6.84
CA GLU A 86 -7.72 7.38 5.66
C GLU A 86 -9.11 8.02 5.81
N ILE A 87 -10.05 7.41 6.55
CA ILE A 87 -11.35 8.01 6.88
C ILE A 87 -11.18 9.35 7.60
N LEU A 88 -10.25 9.43 8.55
CA LEU A 88 -10.01 10.63 9.35
C LEU A 88 -9.28 11.73 8.59
N ARG A 89 -8.62 11.37 7.47
CA ARG A 89 -7.78 12.27 6.68
C ARG A 89 -6.90 13.18 7.53
N LEU A 90 -6.09 12.55 8.37
CA LEU A 90 -5.26 13.26 9.35
C LEU A 90 -4.32 14.28 8.70
N LYS A 91 -3.78 14.00 7.50
CA LYS A 91 -2.88 14.90 6.78
C LYS A 91 -3.54 16.25 6.44
N PRO A 92 -4.62 16.31 5.64
CA PRO A 92 -5.27 17.59 5.35
C PRO A 92 -5.88 18.22 6.61
N LEU A 93 -6.35 17.44 7.59
CA LEU A 93 -6.86 17.98 8.85
C LEU A 93 -5.79 18.77 9.62
N VAL A 94 -4.58 18.22 9.76
CA VAL A 94 -3.47 18.90 10.45
C VAL A 94 -3.01 20.11 9.65
N ILE A 95 -2.88 19.98 8.33
CA ILE A 95 -2.48 21.10 7.45
C ILE A 95 -3.51 22.23 7.52
N PHE A 96 -4.80 21.91 7.54
CA PHE A 96 -5.87 22.88 7.67
C PHE A 96 -5.75 23.66 8.99
N HIS A 97 -5.59 23.00 10.12
CA HIS A 97 -5.43 23.69 11.41
C HIS A 97 -4.18 24.56 11.46
N LEU A 98 -3.08 24.09 10.87
CA LEU A 98 -1.83 24.85 10.79
C LEU A 98 -1.98 26.09 9.91
N LYS A 99 -2.54 25.93 8.69
CA LYS A 99 -2.81 27.04 7.77
C LYS A 99 -3.79 28.04 8.40
N ASN A 100 -4.85 27.56 9.04
CA ASN A 100 -5.86 28.40 9.67
C ASN A 100 -5.30 29.24 10.82
N PHE A 101 -4.34 28.69 11.59
CA PHE A 101 -3.73 29.43 12.69
C PHE A 101 -2.69 30.47 12.23
N PHE A 102 -1.90 30.18 11.19
CA PHE A 102 -0.77 31.02 10.81
C PHE A 102 -0.97 31.88 9.56
N LEU A 103 -1.78 31.43 8.59
CA LEU A 103 -1.78 31.94 7.22
C LEU A 103 -3.13 32.47 6.75
N VAL A 104 -4.25 32.01 7.32
CA VAL A 104 -5.59 32.43 6.89
C VAL A 104 -5.87 33.85 7.38
N LYS A 105 -5.98 34.80 6.45
CA LYS A 105 -6.39 36.19 6.72
C LYS A 105 -7.60 36.61 5.91
N THR A 106 -7.88 35.91 4.80
CA THR A 106 -8.98 36.17 3.88
C THR A 106 -9.80 34.91 3.62
N GLU A 107 -11.05 35.07 3.16
CA GLU A 107 -11.93 33.93 2.81
C GLU A 107 -11.32 33.04 1.70
N LYS A 108 -10.52 33.60 0.79
CA LYS A 108 -9.81 32.82 -0.24
C LYS A 108 -8.74 31.91 0.34
N ASP A 109 -7.99 32.39 1.34
CA ASP A 109 -6.99 31.55 2.02
C ASP A 109 -7.64 30.38 2.74
N ARG A 110 -8.89 30.56 3.17
CA ARG A 110 -9.70 29.52 3.82
C ARG A 110 -10.17 28.47 2.81
N GLU A 111 -10.61 28.87 1.62
CA GLU A 111 -10.96 27.95 0.53
C GLU A 111 -9.76 27.10 0.11
N GLU A 112 -8.58 27.71 -0.07
CA GLU A 112 -7.33 26.97 -0.39
C GLU A 112 -6.84 26.06 0.74
N ALA A 113 -7.19 26.35 2.00
CA ALA A 113 -6.89 25.49 3.13
C ALA A 113 -7.84 24.27 3.20
N MET A 114 -9.04 24.37 2.62
CA MET A 114 -10.06 23.32 2.62
C MET A 114 -9.92 22.31 1.47
N ASP A 115 -8.93 22.49 0.58
CA ASP A 115 -8.65 21.53 -0.50
C ASP A 115 -8.26 20.15 0.06
N PRO A 116 -9.07 19.11 -0.20
CA PRO A 116 -8.80 17.77 0.29
C PRO A 116 -7.74 17.00 -0.53
N GLY A 117 -7.31 17.51 -1.69
CA GLY A 117 -6.35 16.86 -2.59
C GLY A 117 -6.92 15.66 -3.35
N SER A 118 -6.08 14.88 -4.05
CA SER A 118 -6.49 13.70 -4.81
C SER A 118 -6.54 12.41 -3.97
N ILE A 119 -7.17 11.35 -4.50
CA ILE A 119 -7.27 10.03 -3.85
C ILE A 119 -5.90 9.32 -3.74
N GLY A 120 -4.82 9.87 -4.30
CA GLY A 120 -3.49 9.26 -4.23
C GLY A 120 -3.41 7.97 -5.05
N PHE A 121 -3.72 8.06 -6.35
CA PHE A 121 -3.66 6.93 -7.27
C PHE A 121 -2.26 6.28 -7.31
N ASP A 122 -1.20 7.09 -7.19
CA ASP A 122 0.18 6.62 -7.26
C ASP A 122 0.60 5.71 -6.10
N SER A 123 -0.03 5.84 -4.93
CA SER A 123 0.22 4.98 -3.76
C SER A 123 -0.80 3.85 -3.59
N ASN A 124 -2.09 4.15 -3.79
CA ASN A 124 -3.17 3.21 -3.49
C ASN A 124 -3.28 2.07 -4.51
N GLU A 125 -3.12 2.37 -5.80
CA GLU A 125 -3.23 1.36 -6.85
C GLU A 125 -2.18 0.25 -6.70
N PRO A 126 -0.88 0.54 -6.51
CA PRO A 126 0.13 -0.50 -6.29
C PRO A 126 -0.10 -1.37 -5.04
N GLN A 127 -0.64 -0.79 -3.96
CA GLN A 127 -0.93 -1.52 -2.73
C GLN A 127 -2.09 -2.50 -2.94
N ILE A 128 -3.14 -2.09 -3.63
CA ILE A 128 -4.26 -2.96 -4.03
C ILE A 128 -3.75 -4.11 -4.90
N GLN A 129 -2.91 -3.84 -5.89
CA GLN A 129 -2.31 -4.87 -6.76
C GLN A 129 -1.45 -5.87 -5.96
N LEU A 130 -0.71 -5.41 -4.95
CA LEU A 130 0.06 -6.28 -4.05
C LEU A 130 -0.86 -7.23 -3.28
N TYR A 131 -2.00 -6.75 -2.76
CA TYR A 131 -2.96 -7.61 -2.06
C TYR A 131 -3.64 -8.61 -3.00
N PHE A 132 -3.93 -8.22 -4.24
CA PHE A 132 -4.38 -9.16 -5.27
C PHE A 132 -3.35 -10.27 -5.51
N LEU A 133 -2.08 -9.92 -5.66
CA LEU A 133 -1.00 -10.88 -5.82
C LEU A 133 -0.92 -11.84 -4.62
N LEU A 134 -0.94 -11.31 -3.39
CA LEU A 134 -0.93 -12.12 -2.18
C LEU A 134 -2.13 -13.06 -2.12
N GLY A 135 -3.33 -12.58 -2.46
CA GLY A 135 -4.54 -13.39 -2.52
C GLY A 135 -4.41 -14.53 -3.52
N LEU A 136 -3.94 -14.26 -4.74
CA LEU A 136 -3.79 -15.28 -5.78
C LEU A 136 -2.72 -16.33 -5.43
N VAL A 137 -1.57 -15.90 -4.88
CA VAL A 137 -0.48 -16.81 -4.50
C VAL A 137 -0.87 -17.67 -3.30
N TYR A 138 -1.46 -17.07 -2.25
CA TYR A 138 -1.80 -17.78 -1.03
C TYR A 138 -3.17 -18.46 -1.07
N ALA A 139 -4.00 -18.24 -2.10
CA ALA A 139 -5.27 -18.96 -2.25
C ALA A 139 -5.09 -20.49 -2.27
N THR A 140 -4.06 -20.98 -2.95
CA THR A 140 -3.76 -22.42 -3.05
C THR A 140 -2.86 -22.93 -1.93
N VAL A 141 -2.05 -22.05 -1.32
CA VAL A 141 -1.05 -22.41 -0.31
C VAL A 141 -1.59 -22.32 1.11
N THR A 142 -2.27 -21.21 1.45
CA THR A 142 -2.78 -20.95 2.81
C THR A 142 -4.09 -20.14 2.72
N PRO A 143 -5.24 -20.80 2.54
CA PRO A 143 -6.51 -20.13 2.27
C PRO A 143 -7.00 -19.25 3.44
N PHE A 144 -6.47 -19.44 4.65
CA PHE A 144 -6.78 -18.61 5.82
C PHE A 144 -6.39 -17.13 5.66
N LEU A 145 -5.53 -16.78 4.71
CA LEU A 145 -5.18 -15.40 4.40
C LEU A 145 -6.29 -14.67 3.63
N LEU A 146 -7.11 -15.40 2.86
CA LEU A 146 -8.13 -14.82 1.98
C LEU A 146 -9.23 -14.03 2.71
N PRO A 147 -9.80 -14.50 3.84
CA PRO A 147 -10.80 -13.72 4.58
C PRO A 147 -10.28 -12.34 4.99
N PHE A 148 -9.00 -12.22 5.35
CA PHE A 148 -8.41 -10.95 5.77
C PHE A 148 -8.31 -9.96 4.60
N ILE A 149 -7.96 -10.45 3.41
CA ILE A 149 -7.96 -9.65 2.18
C ILE A 149 -9.37 -9.24 1.78
N LEU A 150 -10.35 -10.15 1.87
CA LEU A 150 -11.73 -9.84 1.52
C LEU A 150 -12.33 -8.77 2.44
N ILE A 151 -12.07 -8.84 3.74
CA ILE A 151 -12.46 -7.79 4.70
C ILE A 151 -11.79 -6.47 4.34
N PHE A 152 -10.49 -6.49 4.00
CA PHE A 152 -9.79 -5.29 3.53
C PHE A 152 -10.49 -4.68 2.31
N PHE A 153 -10.80 -5.46 1.27
CA PHE A 153 -11.44 -4.95 0.07
C PHE A 153 -12.86 -4.41 0.34
N GLY A 154 -13.64 -5.10 1.19
CA GLY A 154 -14.96 -4.62 1.58
C GLY A 154 -14.90 -3.28 2.33
N PHE A 155 -13.98 -3.16 3.28
CA PHE A 155 -13.79 -1.94 4.06
C PHE A 155 -13.24 -0.79 3.20
N SER A 156 -12.20 -1.07 2.40
CA SER A 156 -11.62 -0.16 1.43
C SER A 156 -12.67 0.39 0.45
N TYR A 157 -13.51 -0.49 -0.12
CA TYR A 157 -14.61 -0.07 -1.00
C TYR A 157 -15.57 0.90 -0.31
N MET A 158 -15.99 0.60 0.93
CA MET A 158 -16.89 1.50 1.67
C MET A 158 -16.26 2.87 1.92
N VAL A 159 -14.99 2.91 2.35
CA VAL A 159 -14.28 4.14 2.67
C VAL A 159 -14.04 5.00 1.44
N TYR A 160 -13.45 4.43 0.38
CA TYR A 160 -13.17 5.20 -0.83
C TYR A 160 -14.46 5.67 -1.52
N ARG A 161 -15.52 4.85 -1.53
CA ARG A 161 -16.82 5.28 -2.05
C ARG A 161 -17.40 6.46 -1.25
N HIS A 162 -17.26 6.44 0.07
CA HIS A 162 -17.71 7.54 0.92
C HIS A 162 -16.93 8.83 0.65
N GLN A 163 -15.61 8.72 0.49
CA GLN A 163 -14.73 9.85 0.19
C GLN A 163 -15.01 10.48 -1.18
N VAL A 164 -15.18 9.68 -2.24
CA VAL A 164 -15.53 10.18 -3.57
C VAL A 164 -16.84 10.95 -3.52
N ARG A 165 -17.85 10.45 -2.80
CA ARG A 165 -19.17 11.08 -2.72
C ARG A 165 -19.18 12.37 -1.89
N LEU A 166 -18.52 12.39 -0.73
CA LEU A 166 -18.59 13.55 0.18
C LEU A 166 -17.62 14.66 -0.19
N SER A 167 -16.43 14.30 -0.64
CA SER A 167 -15.36 15.27 -0.87
C SER A 167 -15.26 15.71 -2.33
N GLY A 168 -16.01 15.08 -3.25
CA GLY A 168 -15.97 15.41 -4.68
C GLY A 168 -14.57 15.26 -5.29
N ILE A 169 -13.74 14.39 -4.72
CA ILE A 169 -12.35 14.26 -5.15
C ILE A 169 -12.28 13.40 -6.38
N ASP A 170 -11.68 13.96 -7.42
CA ASP A 170 -11.38 13.28 -8.66
C ASP A 170 -10.04 12.55 -8.61
N LEU A 171 -9.94 11.50 -9.42
CA LEU A 171 -8.74 10.65 -9.51
C LEU A 171 -7.54 11.39 -10.11
N PHE A 172 -7.75 12.46 -10.87
CA PHE A 172 -6.73 13.08 -11.73
C PHE A 172 -6.63 14.61 -11.62
N ASP A 173 -7.51 15.27 -10.85
CA ASP A 173 -7.50 16.72 -10.71
C ASP A 173 -6.83 17.11 -9.39
N ALA A 174 -5.54 17.46 -9.49
CA ALA A 174 -4.75 18.19 -8.49
C ALA A 174 -3.79 19.14 -9.21
#